data_AF-A0A3N6QKT3-F1
#
_entry.id   AF-A0A3N6QKT3-F1
#
_cell.length_a   1.000
_cell.length_b   1.000
_cell.length_c   1.000
_cell.angle_alpha   90.00
_cell.angle_beta   90.00
_cell.angle_gamma   90.00
#
_symmetry.space_group_name_H-M   'P 1'
#
loop_
_entity.id
_entity.type
_entity.pdbx_description
1 polymer ?
#
loop_
_entity_poly.entity_id
_entity_poly.type
_entity_poly.pdbx_seq_one_letter_code
_entity_poly.pdbx_strand_id
1 'polypeptide(L)'
;MRKSAVALALSLCATPALTGRADAFDLNGAWATGADQCDKVFIREGGKLGFTEMSEVYGGGFIVDGDQLIGKFARCKVKARRDSGTSINLIAACATDIMLSSVQFSLKALDTDSIARLFPGMEDMEVRYHRCASR
;
A
#
# COMPACT_ATOMS: atom_id res chain seq x y z
N MET A 1 -42.85 -50.78 -35.00
CA MET A 1 -41.43 -50.39 -34.80
C MET A 1 -41.38 -48.91 -34.42
N ARG A 2 -41.08 -48.60 -33.16
CA ARG A 2 -40.97 -47.22 -32.64
C ARG A 2 -39.53 -46.73 -32.82
N LYS A 3 -39.33 -45.60 -33.51
CA LYS A 3 -38.03 -44.90 -33.54
C LYS A 3 -38.17 -43.64 -32.69
N SER A 4 -37.66 -43.69 -31.47
CA SER A 4 -37.55 -42.52 -30.59
C SER A 4 -36.35 -41.69 -31.01
N ALA A 5 -36.58 -40.46 -31.44
CA ALA A 5 -35.51 -39.48 -31.64
C ALA A 5 -35.19 -38.84 -30.28
N VAL A 6 -33.96 -39.03 -29.81
CA VAL A 6 -33.43 -38.41 -28.59
C VAL A 6 -33.09 -36.96 -28.91
N ALA A 7 -33.78 -36.01 -28.28
CA ALA A 7 -33.42 -34.60 -28.34
C ALA A 7 -32.26 -34.34 -27.35
N LEU A 8 -31.11 -33.97 -27.88
CA LEU A 8 -29.93 -33.59 -27.09
C LEU A 8 -30.07 -32.11 -26.69
N ALA A 9 -30.54 -31.82 -25.49
CA ALA A 9 -30.57 -30.47 -24.95
C ALA A 9 -29.16 -30.08 -24.47
N LEU A 10 -28.44 -29.26 -25.24
CA LEU A 10 -27.21 -28.60 -24.76
C LEU A 10 -27.57 -27.50 -23.77
N SER A 11 -27.56 -27.83 -22.48
CA SER A 11 -27.64 -26.85 -21.40
C SER A 11 -26.33 -26.07 -21.33
N LEU A 12 -26.35 -24.82 -21.79
CA LEU A 12 -25.27 -23.85 -21.61
C LEU A 12 -25.24 -23.44 -20.12
N CYS A 13 -24.43 -24.12 -19.31
CA CYS A 13 -24.13 -23.67 -17.95
C CYS A 13 -23.30 -22.38 -18.02
N ALA A 14 -23.97 -21.23 -17.98
CA ALA A 14 -23.33 -19.95 -17.72
C ALA A 14 -22.91 -19.94 -16.24
N THR A 15 -21.68 -20.35 -15.94
CA THR A 15 -21.07 -20.13 -14.64
C THR A 15 -20.79 -18.64 -14.50
N PRO A 16 -21.45 -17.92 -13.56
CA PRO A 16 -21.04 -16.56 -13.26
C PRO A 16 -19.62 -16.63 -12.69
N ALA A 17 -18.65 -16.07 -13.42
CA ALA A 17 -17.32 -15.87 -12.89
C ALA A 17 -17.46 -14.99 -11.64
N LEU A 18 -17.18 -15.55 -10.46
CA LEU A 18 -16.95 -14.75 -9.27
C LEU A 18 -15.71 -13.90 -9.55
N THR A 19 -15.93 -12.67 -10.00
CA THR A 19 -14.93 -11.62 -9.91
C THR A 19 -14.73 -11.35 -8.42
N GLY A 20 -13.76 -12.03 -7.81
CA GLY A 20 -13.32 -11.69 -6.47
C GLY A 20 -12.92 -10.22 -6.47
N ARG A 21 -13.56 -9.40 -5.63
CA ARG A 21 -13.01 -8.10 -5.29
C ARG A 21 -11.66 -8.39 -4.64
N ALA A 22 -10.57 -8.14 -5.37
CA ALA A 22 -9.28 -8.00 -4.73
C ALA A 22 -9.40 -6.74 -3.87
N ASP A 23 -9.72 -6.91 -2.59
CA ASP A 23 -9.65 -5.80 -1.64
C ASP A 23 -8.21 -5.30 -1.64
N ALA A 24 -8.01 -4.09 -2.16
CA ALA A 24 -6.70 -3.47 -2.16
C ALA A 24 -6.29 -3.22 -0.72
N PHE A 25 -5.03 -3.53 -0.39
CA PHE A 25 -4.50 -3.33 0.96
C PHE A 25 -4.66 -1.86 1.39
N ASP A 26 -5.26 -1.60 2.55
CA ASP A 26 -5.42 -0.21 3.01
C ASP A 26 -4.09 0.36 3.50
N LEU A 27 -3.51 1.28 2.74
CA LEU A 27 -2.25 1.93 3.09
C LEU A 27 -2.47 3.20 3.95
N ASN A 28 -3.69 3.71 4.10
CA ASN A 28 -3.91 5.00 4.76
C ASN A 28 -3.46 5.00 6.22
N GLY A 29 -2.88 6.11 6.68
CA GLY A 29 -2.40 6.29 8.04
C GLY A 29 -0.89 6.51 8.14
N ALA A 30 -0.39 6.51 9.39
CA ALA A 30 1.02 6.69 9.70
C ALA A 30 1.76 5.35 9.79
N TRP A 31 3.00 5.34 9.33
CA TRP A 31 3.87 4.17 9.28
C TRP A 31 5.27 4.53 9.79
N ALA A 32 5.71 3.88 10.87
CA ALA A 32 7.03 4.06 11.47
C ALA A 32 7.90 2.81 11.27
N THR A 33 9.22 2.93 11.29
CA THR A 33 10.13 1.76 11.24
C THR A 33 10.10 0.92 12.51
N GLY A 34 9.58 1.46 13.62
CA GLY A 34 9.33 0.73 14.87
C GLY A 34 7.98 1.13 15.46
N ALA A 35 7.14 0.14 15.79
CA ALA A 35 5.79 0.37 16.31
C ALA A 35 5.78 1.14 17.66
N ASP A 36 6.82 0.94 18.48
CA ASP A 36 7.03 1.62 19.75
C ASP A 36 7.60 3.05 19.62
N GLN A 37 7.96 3.46 18.40
CA GLN A 37 8.49 4.80 18.12
C GLN A 37 7.43 5.76 17.58
N CYS A 38 6.18 5.32 17.38
CA CYS A 38 5.13 6.14 16.78
C CYS A 38 4.97 7.52 17.42
N ASP A 39 4.92 7.60 18.76
CA ASP A 39 4.76 8.86 19.50
C ASP A 39 6.02 9.75 19.46
N LYS A 40 7.16 9.21 19.03
CA LYS A 40 8.39 9.96 18.81
C LYS A 40 8.59 10.38 17.36
N VAL A 41 7.93 9.72 16.42
CA VAL A 41 8.00 10.02 14.98
C VAL A 41 6.89 10.99 14.57
N PHE A 42 5.69 10.80 15.11
CA PHE A 42 4.50 11.54 14.72
C PHE A 42 3.94 12.37 15.86
N ILE A 43 3.32 13.49 15.52
CA ILE A 43 2.58 14.36 16.44
C ILE A 43 1.26 14.75 15.80
N ARG A 44 0.22 14.92 16.63
CA ARG A 44 -1.07 15.47 16.19
C ARG A 44 -1.24 16.87 16.75
N GLU A 45 -1.29 17.85 15.86
CA GLU A 45 -1.52 19.26 16.22
C GLU A 45 -2.72 19.80 15.45
N GLY A 46 -3.69 20.37 16.16
CA GLY A 46 -4.91 20.90 15.53
C GLY A 46 -5.69 19.86 14.72
N GLY A 47 -5.64 18.58 15.13
CA GLY A 47 -6.29 17.46 14.43
C GLY A 47 -5.52 16.89 13.25
N LYS A 48 -4.44 17.56 12.79
CA LYS A 48 -3.62 17.09 11.66
C LYS A 48 -2.45 16.24 12.18
N LEU A 49 -2.20 15.13 11.48
CA LEU A 49 -1.05 14.28 11.75
C LEU A 49 0.18 14.84 11.03
N GLY A 50 1.28 14.99 11.76
CA GLY A 50 2.56 15.50 11.26
C GLY A 50 3.74 14.75 11.87
N PHE A 51 4.95 15.27 11.65
CA PHE A 51 6.19 14.71 12.17
C PHE A 51 6.69 15.52 13.36
N THR A 52 7.30 14.85 14.33
CA THR A 52 8.05 15.53 15.39
C THR A 52 9.34 16.16 14.83
N GLU A 53 9.92 17.10 15.58
CA GLU A 53 11.19 17.72 15.22
C GLU A 53 12.35 16.72 15.11
N MET A 54 12.33 15.62 15.86
CA MET A 54 13.43 14.64 15.93
C MET A 54 13.09 13.29 15.28
N SER A 55 12.07 13.22 14.42
CA SER A 55 11.51 11.96 13.90
C SER A 55 12.55 11.02 13.25
N GLU A 56 13.55 11.56 12.56
CA GLU A 56 14.61 10.84 11.86
C GLU A 56 15.56 10.10 12.80
N VAL A 57 15.76 10.61 14.03
CA VAL A 57 16.57 9.94 15.05
C VAL A 57 15.92 8.63 15.51
N TYR A 58 14.59 8.53 15.37
CA TYR A 58 13.82 7.35 15.73
C TYR A 58 13.51 6.44 14.53
N GLY A 59 14.25 6.60 13.42
CA GLY A 59 14.11 5.83 12.18
C GLY A 59 13.13 6.43 11.17
N GLY A 60 12.42 7.50 11.55
CA GLY A 60 11.48 8.20 10.69
C GLY A 60 10.21 7.41 10.37
N GLY A 61 9.55 7.83 9.30
CA GLY A 61 8.29 7.24 8.88
C GLY A 61 7.67 7.99 7.71
N PHE A 62 6.46 7.59 7.35
CA PHE A 62 5.65 8.28 6.35
C PHE A 62 4.18 8.20 6.71
N ILE A 63 3.40 9.12 6.16
CA ILE A 63 1.95 9.16 6.26
C ILE A 63 1.39 8.92 4.85
N VAL A 64 0.34 8.12 4.75
CA VAL A 64 -0.45 7.96 3.54
C VAL A 64 -1.83 8.58 3.78
N ASP A 65 -2.21 9.49 2.90
CA ASP A 65 -3.52 10.14 2.90
C ASP A 65 -4.09 10.10 1.47
N GLY A 66 -4.89 9.08 1.19
CA GLY A 66 -5.42 8.80 -0.14
C GLY A 66 -4.31 8.56 -1.16
N ASP A 67 -4.13 9.51 -2.08
CA ASP A 67 -3.08 9.47 -3.11
C ASP A 67 -1.80 10.22 -2.72
N GLN A 68 -1.70 10.73 -1.49
CA GLN A 68 -0.51 11.43 -0.99
C GLN A 68 0.36 10.51 -0.15
N LEU A 69 1.65 10.46 -0.46
CA LEU A 69 2.70 9.93 0.42
C LEU A 69 3.46 11.11 1.02
N ILE A 70 3.48 11.18 2.33
CA ILE A 70 3.87 12.34 3.11
C ILE A 70 5.04 11.91 3.99
N GLY A 71 6.28 12.23 3.62
CA GLY A 71 7.48 12.05 4.46
C GLY A 71 7.92 13.37 5.11
N LYS A 72 8.86 13.36 6.05
CA LYS A 72 9.29 14.63 6.68
C LYS A 72 9.85 15.65 5.68
N PHE A 73 10.60 15.19 4.68
CA PHE A 73 11.31 16.04 3.71
C PHE A 73 10.77 15.94 2.28
N ALA A 74 9.69 15.18 2.07
CA ALA A 74 9.14 14.95 0.75
C ALA A 74 7.62 14.81 0.77
N ARG A 75 6.98 15.25 -0.31
CA ARG A 75 5.57 15.01 -0.60
C ARG A 75 5.48 14.33 -1.96
N CYS A 76 4.81 13.19 -2.04
CA CYS A 76 4.61 12.50 -3.29
C CYS A 76 3.13 12.32 -3.60
N LYS A 77 2.75 12.50 -4.86
CA LYS A 77 1.42 12.15 -5.37
C LYS A 77 1.49 10.84 -6.13
N VAL A 78 0.79 9.81 -5.66
CA VAL A 78 0.63 8.53 -6.34
C VAL A 78 -0.07 8.77 -7.67
N LYS A 79 0.56 8.31 -8.76
CA LYS A 79 0.07 8.42 -10.14
C LYS A 79 -0.49 7.10 -10.65
N ALA A 80 0.07 5.99 -10.17
CA ALA A 80 -0.41 4.66 -10.47
C ALA A 80 -0.20 3.74 -9.28
N ARG A 81 -1.15 2.82 -9.09
CA ARG A 81 -1.11 1.76 -8.10
C ARG A 81 -1.46 0.43 -8.77
N ARG A 82 -0.73 -0.61 -8.39
CA ARG A 82 -0.95 -2.01 -8.80
C ARG A 82 -0.85 -2.88 -7.55
N ASP A 83 -1.96 -3.51 -7.19
CA ASP A 83 -2.01 -4.53 -6.14
C ASP A 83 -2.06 -5.92 -6.77
N SER A 84 -1.29 -6.87 -6.25
CA SER A 84 -1.20 -8.24 -6.76
C SER A 84 -0.91 -9.19 -5.60
N GLY A 85 -1.97 -9.77 -5.02
CA GLY A 85 -1.86 -10.53 -3.78
C GLY A 85 -1.35 -9.62 -2.65
N THR A 86 -0.21 -9.97 -2.07
CA THR A 86 0.44 -9.17 -1.00
C THR A 86 1.38 -8.10 -1.55
N SER A 87 1.65 -8.07 -2.85
CA SER A 87 2.53 -7.07 -3.46
C SER A 87 1.77 -5.80 -3.84
N ILE A 88 2.33 -4.65 -3.48
CA ILE A 88 1.78 -3.33 -3.78
C ILE A 88 2.86 -2.51 -4.48
N ASN A 89 2.61 -2.11 -5.72
CA ASN A 89 3.54 -1.31 -6.51
C ASN A 89 2.93 0.07 -6.79
N LEU A 90 3.68 1.11 -6.46
CA LEU A 90 3.27 2.50 -6.62
C LEU A 90 4.25 3.22 -7.55
N ILE A 91 3.73 4.07 -8.43
CA ILE A 91 4.50 5.10 -9.12
C ILE A 91 4.02 6.43 -8.59
N ALA A 92 4.91 7.25 -8.03
CA ALA A 92 4.56 8.53 -7.44
C ALA A 92 5.47 9.64 -7.95
N ALA A 93 4.88 10.82 -8.19
CA ALA A 93 5.64 12.03 -8.45
C ALA A 93 5.95 12.69 -7.10
N CYS A 94 7.23 12.70 -6.72
CA CYS A 94 7.74 13.22 -5.46
C CYS A 94 8.35 14.61 -5.63
N ALA A 95 8.12 15.46 -4.64
CA ALA A 95 8.70 16.78 -4.51
C ALA A 95 9.45 16.88 -3.18
N THR A 96 10.69 17.38 -3.25
CA THR A 96 11.46 17.91 -2.13
C THR A 96 11.62 19.42 -2.31
N ASP A 97 12.27 20.11 -1.36
CA ASP A 97 12.57 21.54 -1.47
C ASP A 97 13.48 21.89 -2.67
N ILE A 98 14.14 20.90 -3.27
CA ILE A 98 15.13 21.10 -4.34
C ILE A 98 14.68 20.48 -5.66
N MET A 99 14.00 19.32 -5.65
CA MET A 99 13.78 18.53 -6.86
C MET A 99 12.39 17.92 -6.97
N LEU A 100 11.95 17.74 -8.21
CA LEU A 100 10.82 16.91 -8.60
C LEU A 100 11.32 15.64 -9.29
N SER A 101 10.82 14.48 -8.89
CA SER A 101 11.20 13.20 -9.49
C SER A 101 10.04 12.20 -9.49
N SER A 102 10.06 11.26 -10.43
CA SER A 102 9.13 10.12 -10.43
C SER A 102 9.83 8.93 -9.78
N VAL A 103 9.21 8.36 -8.73
CA VAL A 103 9.78 7.27 -7.94
C VAL A 103 8.83 6.08 -7.96
N GLN A 104 9.39 4.87 -8.09
CA GLN A 104 8.65 3.63 -7.94
C GLN A 104 8.87 3.06 -6.54
N PHE A 105 7.79 2.76 -5.83
CA PHE A 105 7.81 2.07 -4.55
C PHE A 105 7.27 0.65 -4.72
N SER A 106 8.01 -0.34 -4.26
CA SER A 106 7.58 -1.73 -4.20
C SER A 106 7.41 -2.10 -2.73
N LEU A 107 6.21 -2.51 -2.34
CA LEU A 107 5.87 -2.89 -0.98
C LEU A 107 5.32 -4.32 -0.97
N LYS A 108 5.49 -5.00 0.16
CA LYS A 108 4.87 -6.27 0.47
C LYS A 108 4.10 -6.15 1.78
N ALA A 109 2.80 -6.38 1.74
CA ALA A 109 1.99 -6.55 2.93
C ALA A 109 2.44 -7.84 3.64
N LEU A 110 2.80 -7.72 4.91
CA LEU A 110 3.14 -8.86 5.77
C LEU A 110 1.90 -9.27 6.58
N ASP A 111 1.19 -8.28 7.10
CA ASP A 111 -0.11 -8.36 7.75
C ASP A 111 -0.82 -6.99 7.62
N THR A 112 -1.94 -6.80 8.32
CA THR A 112 -2.74 -5.56 8.27
C THR A 112 -1.97 -4.32 8.73
N ASP A 113 -1.00 -4.48 9.64
CA ASP A 113 -0.30 -3.40 10.32
C ASP A 113 1.22 -3.42 10.08
N SER A 114 1.71 -4.32 9.23
CA SER A 114 3.12 -4.44 8.89
C SER A 114 3.33 -4.57 7.39
N ILE A 115 4.24 -3.77 6.86
CA ILE A 115 4.67 -3.84 5.46
C ILE A 115 6.20 -3.87 5.37
N ALA A 116 6.71 -4.46 4.30
CA ALA A 116 8.12 -4.36 3.92
C ALA A 116 8.24 -3.56 2.62
N ARG A 117 9.09 -2.54 2.61
CA ARG A 117 9.54 -1.90 1.38
C ARG A 117 10.65 -2.73 0.77
N LEU A 118 10.43 -3.14 -0.48
CA LEU A 118 11.36 -3.89 -1.29
C LEU A 118 12.10 -2.93 -2.23
N PHE A 119 13.35 -3.25 -2.53
CA PHE A 119 14.18 -2.49 -3.46
C PHE A 119 14.56 -3.39 -4.64
N PRO A 120 13.81 -3.33 -5.76
CA PRO A 120 14.09 -4.16 -6.92
C PRO A 120 15.54 -4.04 -7.39
N GLY A 121 16.19 -5.18 -7.63
CA GLY A 121 17.60 -5.25 -8.03
C GLY A 121 18.61 -5.26 -6.87
N MET A 122 18.17 -5.17 -5.62
CA MET A 122 18.99 -5.39 -4.42
C MET A 122 18.38 -6.51 -3.58
N GLU A 123 18.89 -7.72 -3.75
CA GLU A 123 18.45 -8.89 -2.98
C GLU A 123 18.71 -8.69 -1.48
N ASP A 124 17.83 -9.22 -0.65
CA ASP A 124 17.85 -9.15 0.81
C ASP A 124 17.81 -7.75 1.45
N MET A 125 17.69 -6.68 0.65
CA MET A 125 17.49 -5.34 1.17
C MET A 125 16.00 -5.03 1.29
N GLU A 126 15.50 -5.00 2.53
CA GLU A 126 14.15 -4.54 2.86
C GLU A 126 14.16 -3.58 4.04
N VAL A 127 13.17 -2.68 4.08
CA VAL A 127 12.88 -1.84 5.26
C VAL A 127 11.47 -2.13 5.71
N ARG A 128 11.31 -2.52 6.97
CA ARG A 128 9.99 -2.80 7.55
C ARG A 128 9.38 -1.54 8.15
N TYR A 129 8.07 -1.44 8.02
CA TYR A 129 7.27 -0.39 8.62
C TYR A 129 6.06 -0.99 9.33
N HIS A 130 5.68 -0.36 10.42
CA HIS A 130 4.57 -0.70 11.27
C HIS A 130 3.55 0.44 11.28
N ARG A 131 2.27 0.10 11.18
CA ARG A 131 1.19 1.07 11.26
C ARG A 131 1.12 1.62 12.68
N CYS A 132 1.08 2.94 12.78
CA CYS A 132 0.82 3.62 14.05
C CYS A 132 -0.69 3.61 14.33
N ALA A 133 -1.05 3.24 15.56
CA ALA A 133 -2.44 3.31 15.99
C ALA A 133 -2.96 4.75 15.89
N SER A 134 -4.19 4.91 15.42
CA SER A 134 -4.87 6.20 15.43
C SER A 134 -5.21 6.58 16.88
N ARG A 135 -4.36 7.36 17.53
CA ARG A 135 -4.72 8.11 18.74
C ARG A 135 -5.03 9.57 18.38
#